data_AF-A0A2A4S0Y6-F1
#
_entry.id   AF-A0A2A4S0Y6-F1
#
_cell.length_a   1.000
_cell.length_b   1.000
_cell.length_c   1.000
_cell.angle_alpha   90.00
_cell.angle_beta   90.00
_cell.angle_gamma   90.00
#
_symmetry.space_group_name_H-M   'P 1'
#
loop_
_entity.id
_entity.type
_entity.pdbx_description
1 polymer ?
#
loop_
_entity_poly.entity_id
_entity_poly.type
_entity_poly.pdbx_seq_one_letter_code
_entity_poly.pdbx_strand_id
1 'polypeptide(L)'
;MPGLSLLQKASNDLDNYHYKFNKATEDEHNDGVNMPAHPGNSLSELCKEYPTAALYLKAESYSFASHSSKASAGDKAKKLLASGGGITEAESILDNWLPESAIWN
;
A
#
# COMPACT_ATOMS: atom_id res chain seq x y z
N MET A 1 2.71 -14.04 -2.32
CA MET A 1 2.30 -13.48 -3.63
C MET A 1 3.50 -12.77 -4.26
N PRO A 2 3.68 -12.88 -5.60
CA PRO A 2 4.75 -12.18 -6.33
C PRO A 2 4.70 -10.66 -6.14
N GLY A 3 5.85 -9.99 -6.09
CA GLY A 3 5.94 -8.52 -6.02
C GLY A 3 5.67 -7.86 -4.67
N LEU A 4 5.06 -8.56 -3.70
CA LEU A 4 4.69 -7.98 -2.41
C LEU A 4 5.88 -7.42 -1.63
N SER A 5 6.98 -8.20 -1.51
CA SER A 5 8.18 -7.75 -0.80
C SER A 5 8.90 -6.60 -1.51
N LEU A 6 8.87 -6.57 -2.85
CA LEU A 6 9.44 -5.48 -3.65
C LEU A 6 8.68 -4.18 -3.42
N LEU A 7 7.35 -4.24 -3.44
CA LEU A 7 6.48 -3.09 -3.16
C LEU A 7 6.63 -2.58 -1.72
N GLN A 8 6.65 -3.48 -0.73
CA GLN A 8 6.87 -3.10 0.67
C GLN A 8 8.23 -2.42 0.85
N LYS A 9 9.28 -2.97 0.23
CA LYS A 9 10.62 -2.37 0.27
C LYS A 9 10.61 -0.99 -0.39
N ALA A 10 10.04 -0.86 -1.59
CA ALA A 10 9.98 0.42 -2.29
C ALA A 10 9.17 1.48 -1.52
N SER A 11 8.07 1.09 -0.87
CA SER A 11 7.30 1.97 0.02
C SER A 11 8.15 2.42 1.21
N ASN A 12 8.79 1.49 1.92
CA ASN A 12 9.64 1.79 3.07
C ASN A 12 10.84 2.68 2.70
N ASP A 13 11.47 2.43 1.55
CA ASP A 13 12.57 3.25 1.05
C ASP A 13 12.11 4.70 0.78
N LEU A 14 10.91 4.87 0.21
CA LEU A 14 10.30 6.17 -0.05
C LEU A 14 9.90 6.90 1.24
N ASP A 15 9.27 6.21 2.19
CA ASP A 15 8.91 6.77 3.49
C ASP A 15 10.15 7.22 4.28
N ASN A 16 11.20 6.40 4.27
CA ASN A 16 12.48 6.74 4.90
C ASN A 16 13.15 7.94 4.21
N TYR A 17 13.08 8.03 2.88
CA TYR A 17 13.56 9.19 2.14
C TYR A 17 12.81 10.46 2.58
N HIS A 18 11.47 10.43 2.60
CA HIS A 18 10.67 11.58 3.01
C HIS A 18 10.94 11.98 4.46
N TYR A 19 11.05 11.02 5.37
CA TYR A 19 11.43 11.28 6.75
C TYR A 19 12.78 11.99 6.85
N LYS A 20 13.81 11.44 6.19
CA LYS A 20 15.16 12.02 6.19
C LYS A 20 15.20 13.39 5.51
N PHE A 21 14.44 13.57 4.44
CA PHE A 21 14.36 14.82 3.71
C PHE A 21 13.77 15.90 4.60
N ASN A 22 12.64 15.61 5.26
CA ASN A 22 12.02 16.54 6.21
C ASN A 22 12.97 16.88 7.37
N LYS A 23 13.66 15.89 7.93
CA LYS A 23 14.68 16.11 8.97
C LYS A 23 15.82 17.00 8.49
N ALA A 24 16.29 16.78 7.27
CA ALA A 24 17.35 17.56 6.65
C ALA A 24 16.92 19.01 6.35
N THR A 25 15.63 19.25 6.07
CA THR A 25 15.07 20.61 5.91
C THR A 25 14.75 21.31 7.23
N GLU A 26 14.49 20.56 8.30
CA GLU A 26 14.28 21.08 9.65
C GLU A 26 15.60 21.48 10.34
N ASP A 27 16.74 20.97 9.86
CA ASP A 27 18.06 21.30 10.39
C ASP A 27 18.59 22.61 9.79
N GLU A 28 18.49 23.68 10.57
CA GLU A 28 18.98 25.03 10.21
C GLU A 28 20.48 25.07 9.86
N HIS A 29 21.28 24.08 10.29
CA HIS A 29 22.71 24.02 10.01
C HIS A 29 23.06 23.18 8.78
N ASN A 30 22.09 22.44 8.24
CA ASN A 30 22.33 21.57 7.10
C ASN A 30 22.41 22.35 5.78
N ASP A 31 21.70 23.50 5.66
CA ASP A 31 21.68 24.39 4.47
C ASP A 31 21.56 23.64 3.13
N GLY A 32 20.85 22.51 3.13
CA GLY A 32 20.69 21.64 1.96
C GLY A 32 21.96 20.88 1.50
N VAL A 33 23.04 20.85 2.29
CA VAL A 33 24.31 20.19 1.93
C VAL A 33 24.23 18.66 2.01
N ASN A 34 23.56 18.11 3.04
CA ASN A 34 23.47 16.66 3.26
C ASN A 34 22.05 16.12 3.01
N MET A 35 21.50 16.38 1.83
CA MET A 35 20.17 15.87 1.46
C MET A 35 20.21 14.36 1.16
N PRO A 36 19.18 13.59 1.55
CA PRO A 36 19.10 12.18 1.23
C PRO A 36 18.94 11.97 -0.28
N ALA A 37 19.46 10.85 -0.80
CA ALA A 37 19.25 10.46 -2.19
C ALA A 37 17.85 9.87 -2.39
N HIS A 38 17.18 10.28 -3.46
CA HIS A 38 15.88 9.72 -3.84
C HIS A 38 16.03 8.23 -4.18
N PRO A 39 15.15 7.34 -3.69
CA PRO A 39 15.20 5.93 -4.05
C PRO A 39 14.93 5.77 -5.55
N GLY A 40 15.79 5.03 -6.27
CA GLY A 40 15.69 4.88 -7.74
C GLY A 40 14.55 3.98 -8.22
N ASN A 41 13.85 3.28 -7.32
CA ASN A 41 12.73 2.42 -7.68
C ASN A 41 11.45 3.26 -7.82
N SER A 42 10.85 3.26 -9.00
CA SER A 42 9.52 3.86 -9.16
C SER A 42 8.48 2.92 -8.57
N LEU A 43 8.03 3.21 -7.35
CA LEU A 43 6.92 2.50 -6.70
C LEU A 43 5.70 2.40 -7.65
N SER A 44 5.47 3.43 -8.48
CA SER A 44 4.39 3.44 -9.47
C SER A 44 4.57 2.41 -10.59
N GLU A 45 5.80 2.12 -11.01
CA GLU A 45 6.10 1.08 -12.01
C GLU A 45 5.92 -0.31 -11.40
N LEU A 46 6.42 -0.51 -10.18
CA LEU A 46 6.22 -1.75 -9.45
C LEU A 46 4.73 -2.05 -9.21
N CYS A 47 3.91 -1.03 -8.93
CA CYS A 47 2.46 -1.22 -8.79
C CYS A 47 1.79 -1.66 -10.10
N LYS A 48 2.30 -1.22 -11.26
CA LYS A 48 1.79 -1.64 -12.58
C LYS A 48 2.25 -3.06 -12.93
N GLU A 49 3.48 -3.41 -12.56
CA GLU A 49 4.04 -4.76 -12.79
C GLU A 49 3.39 -5.81 -11.87
N TYR A 50 3.05 -5.42 -10.63
CA TYR A 50 2.48 -6.30 -9.61
C TYR A 50 1.13 -5.79 -9.08
N PRO A 51 0.09 -5.71 -9.92
CA PRO A 51 -1.18 -5.10 -9.54
C PRO A 51 -1.90 -5.84 -8.40
N THR A 52 -1.80 -7.17 -8.35
CA THR A 52 -2.39 -7.98 -7.27
C THR A 52 -1.74 -7.65 -5.92
N ALA A 53 -0.42 -7.47 -5.90
CA ALA A 53 0.31 -7.13 -4.69
C ALA A 53 0.08 -5.68 -4.27
N ALA A 54 -0.03 -4.75 -5.22
CA ALA A 54 -0.41 -3.38 -4.95
C ALA A 54 -1.82 -3.30 -4.33
N LEU A 55 -2.78 -4.05 -4.87
CA LEU A 55 -4.14 -4.12 -4.34
C LEU A 55 -4.19 -4.76 -2.95
N TYR A 56 -3.35 -5.77 -2.70
CA TYR A 56 -3.24 -6.36 -1.37
C TYR A 56 -2.76 -5.37 -0.33
N LEU A 57 -1.77 -4.52 -0.65
CA LEU A 57 -1.32 -3.47 0.26
C LEU A 57 -2.42 -2.43 0.52
N LYS A 58 -3.22 -2.08 -0.51
CA LYS A 58 -4.43 -1.24 -0.33
C LYS A 58 -5.44 -1.92 0.61
N ALA A 59 -5.70 -3.21 0.42
CA ALA A 59 -6.59 -4.01 1.28
C ALA A 59 -6.09 -4.09 2.73
N GLU A 60 -4.77 -4.26 2.91
CA GLU A 60 -4.12 -4.29 4.21
C GLU A 60 -4.24 -2.94 4.93
N SER A 61 -3.96 -1.84 4.25
CA SER A 61 -4.18 -0.49 4.80
C SER A 61 -5.62 -0.30 5.26
N TYR A 62 -6.58 -0.72 4.44
CA TYR A 62 -7.97 -0.63 4.80
C TYR A 62 -8.37 -1.54 5.95
N SER A 63 -7.76 -2.72 6.12
CA SER A 63 -8.01 -3.57 7.30
C SER A 63 -7.68 -2.90 8.64
N PHE A 64 -6.86 -1.84 8.62
CA PHE A 64 -6.55 -1.03 9.79
C PHE A 64 -7.44 0.21 9.95
N ALA A 65 -8.45 0.41 9.09
CA ALA A 65 -9.34 1.56 9.17
C ALA A 65 -10.25 1.51 10.40
N SER A 66 -10.52 2.67 11.03
CA SER A 66 -11.42 2.75 12.19
C SER A 66 -12.90 2.47 11.86
N HIS A 67 -13.29 2.62 10.60
CA HIS A 67 -14.67 2.34 10.17
C HIS A 67 -14.85 0.84 9.97
N SER A 68 -15.79 0.21 10.70
CA SER A 68 -15.94 -1.25 10.76
C SER A 68 -16.15 -1.91 9.40
N SER A 69 -17.06 -1.40 8.56
CA SER A 69 -17.23 -1.89 7.18
C SER A 69 -15.92 -1.76 6.41
N LYS A 70 -15.27 -0.59 6.52
CA LYS A 70 -13.96 -0.29 5.94
C LYS A 70 -12.79 -1.15 6.43
N ALA A 71 -12.87 -1.70 7.64
CA ALA A 71 -11.89 -2.69 8.08
C ALA A 71 -12.22 -4.06 7.46
N SER A 72 -13.51 -4.41 7.50
CA SER A 72 -14.00 -5.75 7.15
C SER A 72 -13.76 -6.13 5.69
N ALA A 73 -14.02 -5.24 4.73
CA ALA A 73 -13.69 -5.55 3.33
C ALA A 73 -12.17 -5.62 3.05
N GLY A 74 -11.33 -5.06 3.93
CA GLY A 74 -9.89 -4.99 3.78
C GLY A 74 -9.35 -6.33 4.15
N ASP A 75 -9.78 -6.84 5.30
CA ASP A 75 -9.54 -8.22 5.66
C ASP A 75 -10.10 -9.21 4.63
N LYS A 76 -11.30 -8.96 4.09
CA LYS A 76 -11.90 -9.88 3.10
C LYS A 76 -11.13 -9.88 1.78
N ALA A 77 -10.83 -8.73 1.19
CA ALA A 77 -10.05 -8.66 -0.05
C ALA A 77 -8.60 -9.13 0.16
N LYS A 78 -7.98 -8.80 1.29
CA LYS A 78 -6.63 -9.25 1.64
C LYS A 78 -6.57 -10.78 1.68
N LYS A 79 -7.54 -11.43 2.33
CA LYS A 79 -7.67 -12.89 2.36
C LYS A 79 -7.90 -13.47 0.97
N LEU A 80 -8.81 -12.88 0.19
CA LEU A 80 -9.10 -13.30 -1.18
C LEU A 80 -7.82 -13.30 -2.04
N LEU A 81 -7.09 -12.19 -2.07
CA LEU A 81 -5.85 -12.05 -2.83
C LEU A 81 -4.75 -12.99 -2.32
N ALA A 82 -4.62 -13.18 -1.00
CA ALA A 82 -3.66 -14.13 -0.42
C ALA A 82 -3.93 -15.58 -0.84
N SER A 83 -5.20 -15.94 -1.00
CA SER A 83 -5.62 -17.27 -1.48
C SER A 83 -5.54 -17.45 -3.01
N GLY A 84 -5.12 -16.41 -3.75
CA GLY A 84 -5.05 -16.44 -5.21
C GLY A 84 -6.39 -16.15 -5.91
N GLY A 85 -7.34 -15.53 -5.20
CA GLY A 85 -8.61 -15.09 -5.75
C GLY A 85 -8.49 -13.94 -6.76
N GLY A 86 -9.61 -13.58 -7.38
CA GLY A 86 -9.65 -12.61 -8.48
C GLY A 86 -9.34 -11.17 -8.05
N ILE A 87 -8.49 -10.49 -8.81
CA ILE A 87 -8.13 -9.09 -8.56
C ILE A 87 -9.34 -8.15 -8.70
N THR A 88 -10.16 -8.32 -9.73
CA THR A 88 -11.37 -7.50 -9.96
C THR A 88 -12.42 -7.69 -8.87
N GLU A 89 -12.54 -8.91 -8.32
CA GLU A 89 -13.41 -9.18 -7.19
C GLU A 89 -12.91 -8.46 -5.94
N ALA A 90 -11.61 -8.56 -5.64
CA ALA A 90 -11.00 -7.80 -4.56
C ALA A 90 -11.17 -6.28 -4.73
N GLU A 91 -11.02 -5.74 -5.94
CA GLU A 91 -11.27 -4.32 -6.24
C GLU A 91 -12.71 -3.95 -5.91
N SER A 92 -13.68 -4.74 -6.41
CA SER A 92 -15.10 -4.53 -6.10
C SER A 92 -15.36 -4.54 -4.60
N ILE A 93 -14.75 -5.46 -3.85
CA ILE A 93 -14.87 -5.53 -2.39
C ILE A 93 -14.39 -4.23 -1.73
N LEU A 94 -13.23 -3.74 -2.16
CA LEU A 94 -12.61 -2.54 -1.62
C LEU A 94 -13.22 -1.24 -2.14
N ASP A 95 -13.94 -1.24 -3.25
CA ASP A 95 -14.60 -0.05 -3.76
C ASP A 95 -16.01 0.05 -3.18
N ASN A 96 -16.62 -1.10 -2.87
CA ASN A 96 -17.97 -1.17 -2.34
C ASN A 96 -18.04 -1.23 -0.81
N TRP A 97 -16.95 -1.57 -0.09
CA TRP A 97 -16.82 -1.70 1.39
C TRP A 97 -17.93 -2.46 2.13
N LEU A 98 -18.75 -3.10 1.31
CA LEU A 98 -19.67 -4.19 1.45
C LEU A 98 -21.00 -3.76 2.02
N PRO A 99 -22.08 -4.11 1.29
CA PRO A 99 -22.37 -5.48 0.86
C PRO A 99 -22.77 -5.62 -0.63
N GLU A 100 -22.77 -6.82 -1.24
CA GLU A 100 -23.86 -7.14 -2.22
C GLU A 100 -24.88 -8.11 -1.58
N SER A 101 -25.15 -7.95 -0.27
CA SER A 101 -25.32 -9.00 0.76
C SER A 101 -23.99 -9.66 1.17
N ALA A 102 -23.04 -8.79 1.51
CA ALA A 102 -21.73 -9.05 2.10
C ALA A 102 -20.87 -10.08 1.36
N ILE A 103 -21.04 -10.22 0.04
CA ILE A 103 -20.10 -10.86 -0.92
C ILE A 103 -19.88 -12.39 -0.82
N TRP A 104 -20.46 -13.24 -0.01
CA TRP A 104 -21.85 -13.67 0.05
C TRP A 104 -21.99 -14.50 1.34
N ASN A 105 -21.51 -13.91 2.45
CA ASN A 105 -21.56 -14.34 3.85
C ASN A 105 -20.85 -13.30 4.71
#